data_AF-A0A847YIG3-F1
#
_entry.id   AF-A0A847YIG3-F1
#
_cell.length_a   1.000
_cell.length_b   1.000
_cell.length_c   1.000
_cell.angle_alpha   90.00
_cell.angle_beta   90.00
_cell.angle_gamma   90.00
#
_symmetry.space_group_name_H-M   'P 1'
#
loop_
_entity.id
_entity.type
_entity.pdbx_description
1 polymer ?
#
loop_
_entity_poly.entity_id
_entity_poly.type
_entity_poly.pdbx_seq_one_letter_code
_entity_poly.pdbx_strand_id
1 'polypeptide(L)'
;MTKTHNDPDKCIACTSCVAYCPVSAATRKYAGPKMMGPALERFRRVDPNTEFSLEYCSNCKNCDISCPSGVPISTLNMLAKAKLYKTKRHSLLDWLLSHADQLSKLASPIAPLSNFGMSNPISKWILKQIGVTDTMSLPAYANRTFVQQFRSLKQQSSPNKVVFFSGCYINYYEPDIGMDLVAVMQHNGYEVIVPDGLDCCGSPLVGKGYLDEAMDKGRTNIAALKPWFDQGIPVLTCCTSCGLMLKMEYQELMDLEHMEKLAEHTYDASEFLVGLHDQGKLNTRFGPLSGRYMYHAPCHLRAQGIGRPSLELLQLIPGIEVEDADAGCCGQSGTYGFQDATHDIAMTIGEPVFQRFREYAPDAIVSDCSGCRMQIAQATGFPAVHPLTLLRQAYDAAR
;
A
#
# COMPACT_ATOMS: atom_id res chain seq x y z
N MET A 1 -21.29 -18.68 -6.17
CA MET A 1 -21.51 -17.39 -5.50
C MET A 1 -20.36 -17.24 -4.55
N THR A 2 -19.49 -16.26 -4.77
CA THR A 2 -18.42 -15.94 -3.84
C THR A 2 -19.02 -15.81 -2.45
N LYS A 3 -18.32 -16.26 -1.40
CA LYS A 3 -18.75 -16.11 0.01
C LYS A 3 -18.89 -14.64 0.45
N THR A 4 -18.84 -13.68 -0.47
CA THR A 4 -18.63 -12.26 -0.22
C THR A 4 -19.92 -11.45 -0.21
N HIS A 5 -20.02 -10.61 0.82
CA HIS A 5 -21.04 -9.60 1.08
C HIS A 5 -21.01 -8.42 0.08
N ASN A 6 -20.88 -8.69 -1.23
CA ASN A 6 -20.87 -7.68 -2.28
C ASN A 6 -22.30 -7.33 -2.71
N ASP A 7 -23.10 -6.86 -1.76
CA ASP A 7 -24.52 -6.54 -1.96
C ASP A 7 -24.71 -5.04 -2.24
N PRO A 8 -24.97 -4.63 -3.50
CA PRO A 8 -25.24 -3.24 -3.83
C PRO A 8 -26.58 -2.74 -3.28
N ASP A 9 -27.50 -3.63 -2.88
CA ASP A 9 -28.87 -3.25 -2.47
C ASP A 9 -28.96 -2.66 -1.08
N LYS A 10 -27.90 -2.83 -0.26
CA LYS A 10 -27.71 -2.06 0.98
C LYS A 10 -27.52 -0.55 0.73
N CYS A 11 -27.25 -0.12 -0.51
CA CYS A 11 -27.01 1.29 -0.80
C CYS A 11 -28.29 2.13 -0.74
N ILE A 12 -28.38 3.00 0.27
CA ILE A 12 -29.47 3.98 0.47
C ILE A 12 -29.31 5.29 -0.34
N ALA A 13 -28.37 5.33 -1.28
CA ALA A 13 -28.10 6.45 -2.18
C ALA A 13 -27.77 7.83 -1.56
N CYS A 14 -27.39 7.89 -0.29
CA CYS A 14 -27.15 9.14 0.49
C CYS A 14 -25.98 10.04 0.04
N THR A 15 -25.17 9.63 -0.93
CA THR A 15 -24.01 10.38 -1.50
C THR A 15 -22.80 10.61 -0.59
N SER A 16 -22.76 10.07 0.64
CA SER A 16 -21.58 10.19 1.53
C SER A 16 -20.26 9.80 0.82
N CYS A 17 -20.26 8.65 0.15
CA CYS A 17 -19.10 8.18 -0.61
C CYS A 17 -18.63 9.13 -1.72
N VAL A 18 -19.50 9.98 -2.27
CA VAL A 18 -19.14 10.97 -3.28
C VAL A 18 -18.46 12.17 -2.63
N ALA A 19 -18.96 12.63 -1.48
CA ALA A 19 -18.39 13.74 -0.72
C ALA A 19 -16.97 13.43 -0.20
N TYR A 20 -16.72 12.18 0.20
CA TYR A 20 -15.41 11.73 0.68
C TYR A 20 -14.49 11.19 -0.42
N CYS A 21 -14.92 11.19 -1.69
CA CYS A 21 -14.10 10.71 -2.79
C CYS A 21 -13.12 11.80 -3.27
N PRO A 22 -11.80 11.60 -3.13
CA PRO A 22 -10.83 12.60 -3.57
C PRO A 22 -10.86 12.80 -5.09
N VAL A 23 -11.09 11.73 -5.86
CA VAL A 23 -11.15 11.82 -7.33
C VAL A 23 -12.36 12.64 -7.79
N SER A 24 -13.54 12.43 -7.21
CA SER A 24 -14.75 13.20 -7.55
C SER A 24 -14.60 14.68 -7.19
N ALA A 25 -13.86 14.99 -6.12
CA ALA A 25 -13.56 16.35 -5.73
C ALA A 25 -12.59 17.04 -6.72
N ALA A 26 -11.59 16.29 -7.22
CA ALA A 26 -10.56 16.82 -8.11
C ALA A 26 -10.97 16.89 -9.59
N THR A 27 -11.91 16.06 -10.05
CA THR A 27 -12.30 16.05 -11.48
C THR A 27 -13.75 15.64 -11.73
N ARG A 28 -14.35 16.22 -12.78
CA ARG A 28 -15.66 15.82 -13.32
C ARG A 28 -15.57 14.63 -14.28
N LYS A 29 -14.37 14.21 -14.68
CA LYS A 29 -14.17 13.03 -15.55
C LYS A 29 -14.63 11.74 -14.86
N TYR A 30 -14.60 11.69 -13.54
CA TYR A 30 -15.12 10.57 -12.75
C TYR A 30 -16.58 10.82 -12.36
N ALA A 31 -17.48 9.94 -12.77
CA ALA A 31 -18.91 10.02 -12.38
C ALA A 31 -19.13 9.78 -10.87
N GLY A 32 -18.11 9.31 -10.16
CA GLY A 32 -18.11 9.11 -8.72
C GLY A 32 -18.36 7.67 -8.28
N PRO A 33 -18.00 7.33 -7.04
CA PRO A 33 -17.99 5.94 -6.57
C PRO A 33 -19.39 5.36 -6.44
N LYS A 34 -20.41 6.17 -6.10
CA LYS A 34 -21.81 5.71 -6.06
C LYS A 34 -22.30 5.28 -7.44
N MET A 35 -22.06 6.13 -8.45
CA MET A 35 -22.54 5.89 -9.81
C MET A 35 -21.84 4.66 -10.39
N MET A 36 -20.51 4.64 -10.32
CA MET A 36 -19.71 3.56 -10.89
C MET A 36 -19.78 2.24 -10.11
N GLY A 37 -20.24 2.27 -8.86
CA GLY A 37 -20.37 1.07 -8.03
C GLY A 37 -21.82 0.60 -7.95
N PRO A 38 -22.50 0.80 -6.80
CA PRO A 38 -23.79 0.19 -6.54
C PRO A 38 -24.92 0.68 -7.47
N ALA A 39 -24.86 1.90 -8.02
CA ALA A 39 -25.91 2.36 -8.92
C ALA A 39 -25.84 1.64 -10.28
N LEU A 40 -24.69 1.66 -10.95
CA LEU A 40 -24.52 0.98 -12.24
C LEU A 40 -24.49 -0.53 -12.11
N GLU A 41 -24.10 -1.13 -10.98
CA GLU A 41 -24.15 -2.60 -10.81
C GLU A 41 -25.56 -3.16 -11.09
N ARG A 42 -26.61 -2.40 -10.78
CA ARG A 42 -28.00 -2.78 -11.10
C ARG A 42 -28.32 -2.73 -12.59
N PHE A 43 -27.69 -1.81 -13.33
CA PHE A 43 -27.92 -1.60 -14.76
C PHE A 43 -26.94 -2.36 -15.66
N ARG A 44 -25.80 -2.81 -15.14
CA ARG A 44 -24.78 -3.60 -15.87
C ARG A 44 -25.32 -4.93 -16.40
N ARG A 45 -26.38 -5.48 -15.80
CA ARG A 45 -27.08 -6.66 -16.31
C ARG A 45 -27.83 -6.39 -17.62
N VAL A 46 -28.13 -5.12 -17.91
CA VAL A 46 -28.94 -4.69 -19.06
C VAL A 46 -28.09 -4.06 -20.15
N ASP A 47 -27.06 -3.27 -19.80
CA ASP A 47 -26.09 -2.72 -20.77
C ASP A 47 -24.66 -2.67 -20.17
N PRO A 48 -23.72 -3.51 -20.67
CA PRO A 48 -22.33 -3.52 -20.21
C PRO A 48 -21.49 -2.32 -20.67
N ASN A 49 -21.98 -1.45 -21.57
CA ASN A 49 -21.22 -0.31 -22.11
C ASN A 49 -21.34 0.99 -21.28
N THR A 50 -21.91 0.94 -20.08
CA THR A 50 -22.19 2.11 -19.23
C THR A 50 -20.99 2.61 -18.40
N GLU A 51 -19.78 2.08 -18.63
CA GLU A 51 -18.64 2.23 -17.73
C GLU A 51 -17.62 3.33 -18.10
N PHE A 52 -18.09 4.46 -18.63
CA PHE A 52 -17.24 5.48 -19.26
C PHE A 52 -16.18 6.14 -18.37
N SER A 53 -16.27 6.05 -17.04
CA SER A 53 -15.34 6.72 -16.13
C SER A 53 -14.67 5.83 -15.08
N LEU A 54 -14.84 4.50 -15.18
CA LEU A 54 -14.31 3.57 -14.16
C LEU A 54 -12.78 3.57 -14.08
N GLU A 55 -12.11 3.93 -15.17
CA GLU A 55 -10.65 4.07 -15.24
C GLU A 55 -10.10 5.10 -14.25
N TYR A 56 -10.86 6.14 -13.92
CA TYR A 56 -10.47 7.18 -12.96
C TYR A 56 -10.57 6.76 -11.50
N CYS A 57 -11.22 5.63 -11.19
CA CYS A 57 -11.27 5.12 -9.82
C CYS A 57 -9.87 4.70 -9.35
N SER A 58 -9.41 5.28 -8.23
CA SER A 58 -8.07 5.10 -7.67
C SER A 58 -7.94 3.97 -6.64
N ASN A 59 -9.04 3.23 -6.36
CA ASN A 59 -9.14 2.19 -5.34
C ASN A 59 -8.70 2.59 -3.91
N CYS A 60 -8.74 3.88 -3.55
CA CYS A 60 -8.28 4.35 -2.23
C CYS A 60 -9.16 3.96 -1.02
N LYS A 61 -10.25 3.21 -1.22
CA LYS A 61 -11.21 2.75 -0.20
C LYS A 61 -11.94 3.82 0.64
N ASN A 62 -11.70 5.13 0.48
CA ASN A 62 -12.41 6.18 1.24
C ASN A 62 -13.94 6.11 1.14
N CYS A 63 -14.46 5.64 0.00
CA CYS A 63 -15.90 5.44 -0.22
C CYS A 63 -16.51 4.37 0.69
N ASP A 64 -15.71 3.38 1.10
CA ASP A 64 -16.16 2.27 1.93
C ASP A 64 -16.15 2.69 3.39
N ILE A 65 -15.07 3.36 3.82
CA ILE A 65 -14.94 3.95 5.16
C ILE A 65 -16.10 4.92 5.45
N SER A 66 -16.50 5.72 4.45
CA SER A 66 -17.56 6.73 4.60
C SER A 66 -18.98 6.20 4.40
N CYS A 67 -19.16 4.92 4.06
CA CYS A 67 -20.48 4.36 3.75
C CYS A 67 -21.22 3.99 5.05
N PRO A 68 -22.34 4.67 5.41
CA PRO A 68 -23.07 4.34 6.64
C PRO A 68 -23.79 2.98 6.57
N SER A 69 -23.98 2.45 5.37
CA SER A 69 -24.65 1.17 5.14
C SER A 69 -23.68 0.00 4.93
N GLY A 70 -22.37 0.24 5.06
CA GLY A 70 -21.34 -0.79 4.89
C GLY A 70 -21.32 -1.42 3.49
N VAL A 71 -21.66 -0.67 2.45
CA VAL A 71 -21.57 -1.15 1.06
C VAL A 71 -20.09 -1.14 0.66
N PRO A 72 -19.53 -2.26 0.14
CA PRO A 72 -18.14 -2.31 -0.32
C PRO A 72 -18.02 -1.70 -1.73
N ILE A 73 -18.16 -0.37 -1.81
CA ILE A 73 -18.29 0.38 -3.06
C ILE A 73 -17.02 0.26 -3.93
N SER A 74 -15.84 0.33 -3.32
CA SER A 74 -14.59 0.16 -4.04
C SER A 74 -14.46 -1.24 -4.64
N THR A 75 -14.90 -2.27 -3.92
CA THR A 75 -14.88 -3.67 -4.34
C THR A 75 -15.83 -3.88 -5.51
N LEU A 76 -17.04 -3.31 -5.44
CA LEU A 76 -17.96 -3.27 -6.58
C LEU A 76 -17.32 -2.59 -7.81
N ASN A 77 -16.60 -1.48 -7.61
CA ASN A 77 -15.86 -0.82 -8.69
C ASN A 77 -14.74 -1.69 -9.26
N MET A 78 -13.97 -2.39 -8.43
CA MET A 78 -12.86 -3.25 -8.88
C MET A 78 -13.38 -4.49 -9.62
N LEU A 79 -14.47 -5.09 -9.15
CA LEU A 79 -15.13 -6.20 -9.85
C LEU A 79 -15.67 -5.78 -11.21
N ALA A 80 -16.27 -4.60 -11.30
CA ALA A 80 -16.69 -4.02 -12.57
C ALA A 80 -15.50 -3.78 -13.50
N LYS A 81 -14.40 -3.24 -12.97
CA LYS A 81 -13.18 -2.94 -13.73
C LYS A 81 -12.59 -4.23 -14.32
N ALA A 82 -12.56 -5.30 -13.52
CA ALA A 82 -12.14 -6.62 -13.98
C ALA A 82 -13.06 -7.17 -15.09
N LYS A 83 -14.39 -7.00 -14.99
CA LYS A 83 -15.33 -7.41 -16.05
C LYS A 83 -15.11 -6.61 -17.34
N LEU A 84 -14.97 -5.29 -17.25
CA LEU A 84 -14.74 -4.40 -18.40
C LEU A 84 -13.46 -4.76 -19.16
N TYR A 85 -12.38 -5.08 -18.44
CA TYR A 85 -11.11 -5.41 -19.08
C TYR A 85 -11.02 -6.86 -19.59
N LYS A 86 -12.04 -7.70 -19.37
CA LYS A 86 -12.19 -8.96 -20.12
C LYS A 86 -12.64 -8.72 -21.55
N THR A 87 -13.36 -7.62 -21.82
CA THR A 87 -13.85 -7.28 -23.16
C THR A 87 -13.00 -6.20 -23.85
N LYS A 88 -12.45 -5.26 -23.08
CA LYS A 88 -11.50 -4.24 -23.55
C LYS A 88 -10.06 -4.68 -23.30
N ARG A 89 -9.19 -4.63 -24.31
CA ARG A 89 -7.76 -4.91 -24.11
C ARG A 89 -7.13 -3.86 -23.20
N HIS A 90 -6.39 -4.31 -22.20
CA HIS A 90 -5.52 -3.45 -21.40
C HIS A 90 -4.45 -2.80 -22.28
N SER A 91 -4.08 -1.56 -21.95
CA SER A 91 -3.00 -0.87 -22.64
C SER A 91 -1.62 -1.42 -22.21
N LEU A 92 -0.59 -1.14 -23.00
CA LEU A 92 0.80 -1.44 -22.61
C LEU A 92 1.18 -0.75 -21.29
N LEU A 93 0.70 0.48 -21.09
CA LEU A 93 0.91 1.24 -19.86
C LEU A 93 0.28 0.56 -18.64
N ASP A 94 -0.97 0.10 -18.78
CA ASP A 94 -1.66 -0.62 -17.71
C ASP A 94 -0.89 -1.87 -17.33
N TRP A 95 -0.43 -2.63 -18.32
CA TRP A 95 0.38 -3.82 -18.11
C TRP A 95 1.69 -3.50 -17.39
N LEU A 96 2.45 -2.51 -17.88
CA LEU A 96 3.74 -2.11 -17.31
C LEU A 96 3.60 -1.70 -15.84
N LEU A 97 2.59 -0.90 -15.51
CA LEU A 97 2.38 -0.39 -14.17
C LEU A 97 1.82 -1.46 -13.21
N SER A 98 1.02 -2.42 -13.70
CA SER A 98 0.44 -3.48 -12.86
C SER A 98 1.38 -4.68 -12.63
N HIS A 99 2.35 -4.89 -13.53
CA HIS A 99 3.32 -6.01 -13.47
C HIS A 99 4.70 -5.57 -12.98
N ALA A 100 4.76 -4.50 -12.19
CA ALA A 100 6.00 -3.95 -11.66
C ALA A 100 6.83 -5.01 -10.91
N ASP A 101 6.23 -6.01 -10.27
CA ASP A 101 6.95 -7.11 -9.61
C ASP A 101 7.70 -8.02 -10.59
N GLN A 102 7.08 -8.37 -11.73
CA GLN A 102 7.71 -9.18 -12.77
C GLN A 102 8.85 -8.41 -13.43
N LEU A 103 8.62 -7.13 -13.73
CA LEU A 103 9.66 -6.24 -14.24
C LEU A 103 10.82 -6.10 -13.23
N SER A 104 10.52 -6.01 -11.94
CA SER A 104 11.54 -5.93 -10.89
C SER A 104 12.38 -7.21 -10.77
N LYS A 105 11.78 -8.40 -10.96
CA LYS A 105 12.50 -9.69 -11.01
C LYS A 105 13.55 -9.70 -12.13
N LEU A 106 13.26 -9.07 -13.27
CA LEU A 106 14.16 -8.98 -14.42
C LEU A 106 15.20 -7.85 -14.27
N ALA A 107 14.78 -6.71 -13.73
CA ALA A 107 15.60 -5.50 -13.68
C ALA A 107 16.53 -5.41 -12.45
N SER A 108 16.17 -6.01 -11.32
CA SER A 108 16.94 -5.91 -10.07
C SER A 108 18.32 -6.60 -10.11
N PRO A 109 18.55 -7.75 -10.79
CA PRO A 109 19.89 -8.35 -10.87
C PRO A 109 20.92 -7.44 -11.55
N ILE A 110 20.47 -6.50 -12.39
CA ILE A 110 21.28 -5.51 -13.09
C ILE A 110 20.93 -4.08 -12.64
N ALA A 111 20.55 -3.91 -11.37
CA ALA A 111 20.04 -2.64 -10.82
C ALA A 111 20.85 -1.39 -11.21
N PRO A 112 22.21 -1.37 -11.17
CA PRO A 112 22.96 -0.20 -11.59
C PRO A 112 22.68 0.21 -13.05
N LEU A 113 22.58 -0.76 -13.96
CA LEU A 113 22.27 -0.52 -15.37
C LEU A 113 20.81 -0.14 -15.57
N SER A 114 19.89 -0.81 -14.87
CA SER A 114 18.46 -0.48 -14.92
C SER A 114 18.21 0.96 -14.44
N ASN A 115 18.82 1.36 -13.32
CA ASN A 115 18.69 2.70 -12.75
C ASN A 115 19.31 3.77 -13.65
N PHE A 116 20.49 3.48 -14.24
CA PHE A 116 21.09 4.36 -15.24
C PHE A 116 20.17 4.51 -16.48
N GLY A 117 19.61 3.39 -16.96
CA GLY A 117 18.64 3.37 -18.05
C GLY A 117 17.40 4.20 -17.73
N MET A 118 16.84 4.09 -16.53
CA MET A 118 15.62 4.81 -16.10
C MET A 118 15.85 6.32 -15.89
N SER A 119 17.08 6.74 -15.59
CA SER A 119 17.44 8.15 -15.44
C SER A 119 17.78 8.83 -16.77
N ASN A 120 18.06 8.07 -17.83
CA ASN A 120 18.41 8.56 -19.16
C ASN A 120 17.24 9.31 -19.86
N PRO A 121 17.46 10.50 -20.45
CA PRO A 121 16.42 11.27 -21.15
C PRO A 121 15.68 10.51 -22.26
N ILE A 122 16.37 9.63 -22.99
CA ILE A 122 15.75 8.84 -24.07
C ILE A 122 14.71 7.88 -23.49
N SER A 123 15.06 7.17 -22.41
CA SER A 123 14.14 6.25 -21.75
C SER A 123 12.95 6.99 -21.15
N LYS A 124 13.17 8.15 -20.52
CA LYS A 124 12.08 9.02 -20.04
C LYS A 124 11.16 9.46 -21.18
N TRP A 125 11.71 9.83 -22.33
CA TRP A 125 10.93 10.17 -23.50
C TRP A 125 10.10 8.98 -24.01
N ILE A 126 10.67 7.78 -24.09
CA ILE A 126 9.95 6.55 -24.47
C ILE A 126 8.82 6.27 -23.48
N LEU A 127 9.11 6.35 -22.18
CA LEU A 127 8.13 6.17 -21.10
C LEU A 127 6.99 7.20 -21.21
N LYS A 128 7.30 8.44 -21.59
CA LYS A 128 6.30 9.47 -21.88
C LYS A 128 5.42 9.11 -23.08
N GLN A 129 6.00 8.57 -24.16
CA GLN A 129 5.22 8.16 -25.34
C GLN A 129 4.25 7.01 -25.04
N ILE A 130 4.56 6.15 -24.06
CA ILE A 130 3.64 5.11 -23.59
C ILE A 130 2.67 5.61 -22.51
N GLY A 131 2.74 6.89 -22.11
CA GLY A 131 1.79 7.53 -21.19
C GLY A 131 2.20 7.53 -19.71
N VAL A 132 3.47 7.27 -19.37
CA VAL A 132 4.02 7.56 -18.04
C VAL A 132 4.33 9.05 -17.95
N THR A 133 3.95 9.72 -16.86
CA THR A 133 4.28 11.13 -16.66
C THR A 133 5.80 11.35 -16.59
N ASP A 134 6.29 12.45 -17.16
CA ASP A 134 7.69 12.85 -17.08
C ASP A 134 8.00 13.72 -15.86
N THR A 135 6.97 14.16 -15.14
CA THR A 135 7.10 14.95 -13.92
C THR A 135 7.56 14.08 -12.76
N MET A 136 7.11 12.83 -12.67
CA MET A 136 7.36 11.94 -11.53
C MET A 136 8.65 11.14 -11.67
N SER A 137 9.43 11.06 -10.59
CA SER A 137 10.57 10.16 -10.55
C SER A 137 10.11 8.71 -10.36
N LEU A 138 10.55 7.82 -11.24
CA LEU A 138 10.35 6.38 -11.04
C LEU A 138 11.25 5.88 -9.89
N PRO A 139 10.78 4.90 -9.11
CA PRO A 139 11.55 4.36 -8.01
C PRO A 139 12.79 3.60 -8.50
N ALA A 140 13.90 3.73 -7.77
CA ALA A 140 15.16 3.09 -8.12
C ALA A 140 15.26 1.67 -7.52
N TYR A 141 15.79 0.72 -8.29
CA TYR A 141 16.07 -0.62 -7.80
C TYR A 141 17.24 -0.60 -6.82
N ALA A 142 17.11 -1.35 -5.73
CA ALA A 142 18.21 -1.57 -4.80
C ALA A 142 19.25 -2.53 -5.38
N ASN A 143 20.53 -2.32 -5.05
CA ASN A 143 21.63 -3.18 -5.50
C ASN A 143 21.54 -4.62 -4.99
N ARG A 144 20.98 -4.81 -3.79
CA ARG A 144 20.70 -6.12 -3.20
C ARG A 144 19.27 -6.13 -2.68
N THR A 145 18.49 -7.13 -3.05
CA THR A 145 17.11 -7.27 -2.59
C THR A 145 17.04 -7.57 -1.11
N PHE A 146 15.89 -7.32 -0.47
CA PHE A 146 15.68 -7.66 0.93
C PHE A 146 15.96 -9.14 1.18
N VAL A 147 15.40 -10.05 0.36
CA VAL A 147 15.61 -11.50 0.53
C VAL A 147 17.10 -11.88 0.43
N GLN A 148 17.86 -11.24 -0.47
CA GLN A 148 19.30 -11.46 -0.58
C GLN A 148 20.07 -10.96 0.66
N GLN A 149 19.66 -9.84 1.24
CA GLN A 149 20.29 -9.31 2.46
C GLN A 149 19.92 -10.18 3.68
N PHE A 150 18.64 -10.52 3.81
CA PHE A 150 18.09 -11.34 4.88
C PHE A 150 18.72 -12.74 4.95
N ARG A 151 18.94 -13.41 3.81
CA ARG A 151 19.61 -14.73 3.77
C ARG A 151 21.03 -14.71 4.35
N SER A 152 21.72 -13.57 4.31
CA SER A 152 23.04 -13.40 4.91
C SER A 152 23.01 -12.92 6.36
N LEU A 153 21.84 -12.55 6.88
CA LEU A 153 21.68 -12.03 8.23
C LEU A 153 21.67 -13.17 9.25
N LYS A 154 22.46 -13.03 10.31
CA LYS A 154 22.37 -13.89 11.50
C LYS A 154 21.45 -13.26 12.52
N GLN A 155 20.34 -13.92 12.79
CA GLN A 155 19.38 -13.55 13.82
C GLN A 155 19.72 -14.23 15.15
N GLN A 156 19.31 -13.61 16.27
CA GLN A 156 19.30 -14.33 17.55
C GLN A 156 18.04 -15.19 17.59
N SER A 157 18.22 -16.50 17.79
CA SER A 157 17.08 -17.42 17.85
C SER A 157 16.14 -17.06 18.99
N SER A 158 14.84 -17.19 18.73
CA SER A 158 13.80 -16.91 19.71
C SER A 158 12.66 -17.94 19.63
N PRO A 159 12.04 -18.32 20.77
CA PRO A 159 10.78 -19.05 20.75
C PRO A 159 9.63 -18.22 20.16
N ASN A 160 9.71 -16.89 20.25
CA ASN A 160 8.70 -16.00 19.67
C ASN A 160 9.04 -15.74 18.20
N LYS A 161 8.12 -16.06 17.30
CA LYS A 161 8.33 -16.00 15.86
C LYS A 161 7.26 -15.14 15.20
N VAL A 162 7.66 -14.45 14.14
CA VAL A 162 6.76 -13.76 13.22
C VAL A 162 7.18 -14.06 11.79
N VAL A 163 6.20 -14.19 10.90
CA VAL A 163 6.44 -14.27 9.46
C VAL A 163 6.42 -12.87 8.88
N PHE A 164 7.37 -12.53 8.02
CA PHE A 164 7.38 -11.26 7.32
C PHE A 164 6.99 -11.42 5.84
N PHE A 165 5.85 -10.85 5.49
CA PHE A 165 5.45 -10.58 4.12
C PHE A 165 6.04 -9.23 3.66
N SER A 166 7.23 -9.30 3.08
CA SER A 166 7.93 -8.11 2.55
C SER A 166 7.24 -7.48 1.34
N GLY A 167 6.52 -8.28 0.55
CA GLY A 167 5.94 -7.83 -0.72
C GLY A 167 7.01 -7.43 -1.74
N CYS A 168 6.56 -6.93 -2.90
CA CYS A 168 7.49 -6.63 -3.99
C CYS A 168 8.28 -5.34 -3.77
N TYR A 169 7.67 -4.30 -3.21
CA TYR A 169 8.30 -2.97 -3.15
C TYR A 169 9.48 -2.94 -2.18
N ILE A 170 9.29 -3.44 -0.95
CA ILE A 170 10.38 -3.56 0.04
C ILE A 170 11.46 -4.50 -0.50
N ASN A 171 11.09 -5.59 -1.17
CA ASN A 171 12.09 -6.51 -1.67
C ASN A 171 13.02 -5.91 -2.72
N TYR A 172 12.49 -5.13 -3.68
CA TYR A 172 13.26 -4.66 -4.83
C TYR A 172 13.72 -3.20 -4.76
N TYR A 173 13.04 -2.34 -4.00
CA TYR A 173 13.28 -0.89 -4.01
C TYR A 173 13.75 -0.38 -2.64
N GLU A 174 13.10 -0.81 -1.55
CA GLU A 174 13.39 -0.33 -0.19
C GLU A 174 13.75 -1.49 0.76
N PRO A 175 14.82 -2.26 0.49
CA PRO A 175 15.17 -3.42 1.32
C PRO A 175 15.55 -3.03 2.75
N ASP A 176 16.04 -1.81 2.96
CA ASP A 176 16.41 -1.28 4.28
C ASP A 176 15.22 -1.28 5.24
N ILE A 177 14.00 -1.01 4.77
CA ILE A 177 12.78 -1.08 5.60
C ILE A 177 12.54 -2.50 6.09
N GLY A 178 12.80 -3.50 5.24
CA GLY A 178 12.71 -4.90 5.63
C GLY A 178 13.75 -5.28 6.68
N MET A 179 14.98 -4.74 6.55
CA MET A 179 16.03 -4.93 7.55
C MET A 179 15.71 -4.22 8.87
N ASP A 180 15.08 -3.05 8.81
CA ASP A 180 14.63 -2.30 9.98
C ASP A 180 13.55 -3.06 10.74
N LEU A 181 12.58 -3.69 10.04
CA LEU A 181 11.63 -4.59 10.68
C LEU A 181 12.35 -5.72 11.43
N VAL A 182 13.31 -6.38 10.79
CA VAL A 182 14.03 -7.49 11.43
C VAL A 182 14.77 -7.01 12.68
N ALA A 183 15.44 -5.87 12.61
CA ALA A 183 16.12 -5.29 13.77
C ALA A 183 15.13 -4.96 14.90
N VAL A 184 14.02 -4.28 14.60
CA VAL A 184 12.97 -3.93 15.56
C VAL A 184 12.37 -5.18 16.21
N MET A 185 12.09 -6.24 15.44
CA MET A 185 11.57 -7.50 15.98
C MET A 185 12.58 -8.18 16.90
N GLN A 186 13.87 -8.22 16.52
CA GLN A 186 14.93 -8.77 17.36
C GLN A 186 15.08 -8.00 18.68
N HIS A 187 14.93 -6.66 18.67
CA HIS A 187 14.91 -5.83 19.87
C HIS A 187 13.75 -6.14 20.82
N ASN A 188 12.67 -6.71 20.28
CA ASN A 188 11.48 -7.15 21.01
C ASN A 188 11.49 -8.66 21.28
N GLY A 189 12.61 -9.35 21.04
CA GLY A 189 12.75 -10.78 21.30
C GLY A 189 11.98 -11.68 20.34
N TYR A 190 11.73 -11.23 19.11
CA TYR A 190 11.12 -12.03 18.05
C TYR A 190 12.15 -12.41 16.98
N GLU A 191 12.10 -13.66 16.53
CA GLU A 191 12.80 -14.15 15.35
C GLU A 191 11.90 -13.96 14.12
N VAL A 192 12.43 -13.36 13.06
CA VAL A 192 11.69 -13.13 11.81
C VAL A 192 11.91 -14.28 10.84
N ILE A 193 10.81 -14.77 10.27
CA ILE A 193 10.78 -15.81 9.25
C ILE A 193 10.35 -15.20 7.94
N VAL A 194 11.10 -15.45 6.87
CA VAL A 194 10.73 -15.06 5.51
C VAL A 194 10.59 -16.34 4.67
N PRO A 195 9.36 -16.83 4.46
CA PRO A 195 9.11 -18.03 3.67
C PRO A 195 9.56 -17.84 2.22
N ASP A 196 10.13 -18.88 1.63
CA ASP A 196 10.34 -18.92 0.18
C ASP A 196 8.98 -19.03 -0.54
N GLY A 197 8.94 -18.56 -1.80
CA GLY A 197 7.75 -18.68 -2.64
C GLY A 197 6.69 -17.59 -2.47
N LEU A 198 6.92 -16.58 -1.62
CA LEU A 198 6.07 -15.38 -1.58
C LEU A 198 6.18 -14.59 -2.90
N ASP A 199 5.05 -14.05 -3.35
CA ASP A 199 4.94 -13.18 -4.51
C ASP A 199 4.37 -11.80 -4.12
N CYS A 200 4.24 -10.89 -5.10
CA CYS A 200 3.51 -9.64 -4.92
C CYS A 200 2.09 -9.89 -4.37
N CYS A 201 1.57 -8.97 -3.55
CA CYS A 201 0.20 -9.06 -3.03
C CYS A 201 -0.89 -8.91 -4.10
N GLY A 202 -0.55 -8.39 -5.30
CA GLY A 202 -1.50 -8.23 -6.40
C GLY A 202 -2.33 -6.95 -6.38
N SER A 203 -2.13 -6.03 -5.42
CA SER A 203 -2.87 -4.75 -5.37
C SER A 203 -2.83 -3.94 -6.68
N PRO A 204 -1.67 -3.78 -7.37
CA PRO A 204 -1.63 -3.08 -8.66
C PRO A 204 -2.44 -3.76 -9.76
N LEU A 205 -2.49 -5.10 -9.77
CA LEU A 205 -3.27 -5.90 -10.71
C LEU A 205 -4.77 -5.68 -10.49
N VAL A 206 -5.23 -5.71 -9.23
CA VAL A 206 -6.61 -5.37 -8.85
C VAL A 206 -6.98 -3.97 -9.34
N GLY A 207 -6.16 -2.97 -9.04
CA GLY A 207 -6.42 -1.57 -9.42
C GLY A 207 -6.53 -1.33 -10.94
N LYS A 208 -5.98 -2.25 -11.75
CA LYS A 208 -6.03 -2.22 -13.22
C LYS A 208 -6.97 -3.25 -13.84
N GLY A 209 -7.63 -4.10 -13.05
CA GLY A 209 -8.62 -5.08 -13.53
C GLY A 209 -8.05 -6.46 -13.91
N TYR A 210 -6.76 -6.71 -13.66
CA TYR A 210 -6.12 -8.02 -13.83
C TYR A 210 -6.46 -8.97 -12.67
N LEU A 211 -7.75 -9.16 -12.39
CA LEU A 211 -8.20 -9.90 -11.21
C LEU A 211 -7.82 -11.38 -11.25
N ASP A 212 -7.84 -12.00 -12.44
CA ASP A 212 -7.47 -13.42 -12.59
C ASP A 212 -5.98 -13.65 -12.20
N GLU A 213 -5.08 -12.75 -12.62
CA GLU A 213 -3.66 -12.79 -12.24
C GLU A 213 -3.44 -12.44 -10.76
N ALA A 214 -4.21 -11.50 -10.23
CA ALA A 214 -4.19 -11.19 -8.80
C ALA A 214 -4.60 -12.41 -7.95
N MET A 215 -5.58 -13.19 -8.39
CA MET A 215 -5.99 -14.43 -7.74
C MET A 215 -4.89 -15.49 -7.77
N ASP A 216 -4.14 -15.62 -8.86
CA ASP A 216 -3.01 -16.55 -8.93
C ASP A 216 -1.92 -16.19 -7.92
N LYS A 217 -1.59 -14.90 -7.80
CA LYS A 217 -0.67 -14.42 -6.75
C LYS A 217 -1.22 -14.66 -5.35
N GLY A 218 -2.52 -14.45 -5.14
CA GLY A 218 -3.22 -14.77 -3.90
C GLY A 218 -3.05 -16.24 -3.51
N ARG A 219 -3.27 -17.17 -4.45
CA ARG A 219 -3.08 -18.63 -4.24
C ARG A 219 -1.66 -18.96 -3.83
N THR A 220 -0.67 -18.42 -4.54
CA THR A 220 0.76 -18.61 -4.22
C THR A 220 1.08 -18.13 -2.81
N ASN A 221 0.63 -16.92 -2.45
CA ASN A 221 0.88 -16.33 -1.15
C ASN A 221 0.21 -17.11 -0.02
N ILE A 222 -1.07 -17.49 -0.18
CA ILE A 222 -1.79 -18.30 0.82
C ILE A 222 -1.08 -19.64 1.02
N ALA A 223 -0.67 -20.32 -0.06
CA ALA A 223 0.03 -21.60 0.04
C ALA A 223 1.36 -21.49 0.80
N ALA A 224 2.14 -20.43 0.56
CA ALA A 224 3.41 -20.18 1.24
C ALA A 224 3.23 -19.76 2.72
N LEU A 225 2.15 -19.05 3.05
CA LEU A 225 1.87 -18.55 4.40
C LEU A 225 1.13 -19.58 5.29
N LYS A 226 0.37 -20.50 4.68
CA LYS A 226 -0.47 -21.48 5.38
C LYS A 226 0.23 -22.28 6.46
N PRO A 227 1.44 -22.83 6.23
CA PRO A 227 2.15 -23.57 7.28
C PRO A 227 2.37 -22.76 8.57
N TRP A 228 2.42 -21.43 8.48
CA TRP A 228 2.75 -20.55 9.59
C TRP A 228 1.51 -20.05 10.33
N PHE A 229 0.52 -19.51 9.61
CA PHE A 229 -0.72 -19.07 10.26
C PHE A 229 -1.54 -20.26 10.79
N ASP A 230 -1.34 -21.48 10.28
CA ASP A 230 -1.94 -22.68 10.89
C ASP A 230 -1.37 -23.00 12.28
N GLN A 231 -0.13 -22.60 12.55
CA GLN A 231 0.52 -22.70 13.85
C GLN A 231 0.23 -21.50 14.75
N GLY A 232 -0.58 -20.54 14.31
CA GLY A 232 -0.85 -19.31 15.04
C GLY A 232 0.30 -18.29 15.00
N ILE A 233 1.28 -18.45 14.10
CA ILE A 233 2.39 -17.51 13.96
C ILE A 233 1.90 -16.26 13.21
N PRO A 234 2.06 -15.05 13.77
CA PRO A 234 1.61 -13.82 13.11
C PRO A 234 2.35 -13.55 11.79
N VAL A 235 1.63 -13.08 10.78
CA VAL A 235 2.16 -12.60 9.50
C VAL A 235 2.17 -11.07 9.54
N LEU A 236 3.35 -10.47 9.48
CA LEU A 236 3.54 -9.02 9.48
C LEU A 236 3.82 -8.50 8.07
N THR A 237 3.39 -7.27 7.80
CA THR A 237 3.84 -6.51 6.64
C THR A 237 4.08 -5.05 7.01
N CYS A 238 4.97 -4.38 6.27
CA CYS A 238 5.23 -2.94 6.41
C CYS A 238 4.67 -2.15 5.23
N CYS A 239 3.88 -2.79 4.37
CA CYS A 239 3.26 -2.15 3.23
C CYS A 239 1.75 -2.12 3.43
N THR A 240 1.20 -0.92 3.61
CA THR A 240 -0.24 -0.71 3.84
C THR A 240 -1.13 -1.31 2.74
N SER A 241 -0.66 -1.35 1.49
CA SER A 241 -1.39 -2.00 0.40
C SER A 241 -1.31 -3.53 0.48
N CYS A 242 -0.17 -4.09 0.93
CA CYS A 242 -0.08 -5.52 1.18
C CYS A 242 -0.96 -5.92 2.37
N GLY A 243 -0.98 -5.12 3.44
CA GLY A 243 -1.82 -5.34 4.61
C GLY A 243 -3.31 -5.35 4.25
N LEU A 244 -3.76 -4.33 3.53
CA LEU A 244 -5.14 -4.26 3.02
C LEU A 244 -5.50 -5.45 2.12
N MET A 245 -4.60 -5.86 1.21
CA MET A 245 -4.84 -7.02 0.35
C MET A 245 -5.02 -8.31 1.16
N LEU A 246 -4.09 -8.60 2.06
CA LEU A 246 -4.06 -9.85 2.83
C LEU A 246 -5.18 -9.91 3.88
N LYS A 247 -5.50 -8.78 4.53
CA LYS A 247 -6.55 -8.70 5.57
C LYS A 247 -7.97 -8.60 5.00
N MET A 248 -8.14 -7.99 3.83
CA MET A 248 -9.47 -7.63 3.31
C MET A 248 -9.66 -8.00 1.84
N GLU A 249 -8.88 -7.45 0.91
CA GLU A 249 -9.25 -7.54 -0.52
C GLU A 249 -9.18 -8.96 -1.07
N TYR A 250 -8.33 -9.84 -0.53
CA TYR A 250 -8.38 -11.28 -0.87
C TYR A 250 -9.77 -11.83 -0.59
N GLN A 251 -10.30 -11.62 0.62
CA GLN A 251 -11.63 -12.09 0.97
C GLN A 251 -12.70 -11.46 0.08
N GLU A 252 -12.64 -10.16 -0.15
CA GLU A 252 -13.67 -9.40 -0.87
C GLU A 252 -13.73 -9.70 -2.39
N LEU A 253 -12.57 -9.97 -3.00
CA LEU A 253 -12.40 -10.06 -4.45
C LEU A 253 -12.11 -11.48 -4.95
N MET A 254 -11.59 -12.36 -4.10
CA MET A 254 -11.10 -13.68 -4.51
C MET A 254 -11.93 -14.80 -3.88
N ASP A 255 -12.11 -15.90 -4.61
CA ASP A 255 -12.80 -17.10 -4.12
C ASP A 255 -11.77 -18.19 -3.79
N LEU A 256 -10.92 -17.92 -2.79
CA LEU A 256 -9.85 -18.81 -2.35
C LEU A 256 -10.11 -19.37 -0.95
N GLU A 257 -9.59 -20.57 -0.68
CA GLU A 257 -9.62 -21.14 0.66
C GLU A 257 -8.66 -20.43 1.62
N HIS A 258 -8.92 -20.51 2.92
CA HIS A 258 -8.07 -20.00 4.00
C HIS A 258 -7.86 -18.48 4.09
N MET A 259 -8.54 -17.67 3.27
CA MET A 259 -8.42 -16.19 3.32
C MET A 259 -8.86 -15.60 4.67
N GLU A 260 -9.89 -16.19 5.29
CA GLU A 260 -10.37 -15.80 6.63
C GLU A 260 -9.28 -15.96 7.68
N LYS A 261 -8.74 -17.17 7.78
CA LYS A 261 -7.66 -17.48 8.73
C LYS A 261 -6.39 -16.66 8.46
N LEU A 262 -6.01 -16.45 7.19
CA LEU A 262 -4.88 -15.59 6.85
C LEU A 262 -5.10 -14.16 7.35
N ALA A 263 -6.28 -13.59 7.13
CA ALA A 263 -6.61 -12.23 7.55
C ALA A 263 -6.53 -12.07 9.08
N GLU A 264 -7.07 -13.03 9.84
CA GLU A 264 -7.01 -13.05 11.32
C GLU A 264 -5.58 -13.08 11.87
N HIS A 265 -4.63 -13.62 11.08
CA HIS A 265 -3.23 -13.74 11.47
C HIS A 265 -2.34 -12.70 10.79
N THR A 266 -2.89 -11.79 9.98
CA THR A 266 -2.12 -10.75 9.29
C THR A 266 -2.23 -9.42 10.01
N TYR A 267 -1.09 -8.80 10.28
CA TYR A 267 -0.97 -7.54 10.98
C TYR A 267 -0.12 -6.55 10.19
N ASP A 268 -0.45 -5.27 10.30
CA ASP A 268 0.55 -4.24 10.05
C ASP A 268 1.64 -4.35 11.13
N ALA A 269 2.92 -4.18 10.76
CA ALA A 269 4.02 -4.32 11.71
C ALA A 269 3.89 -3.37 12.91
N SER A 270 3.40 -2.15 12.69
CA SER A 270 3.18 -1.19 13.78
C SER A 270 1.95 -1.56 14.61
N GLU A 271 0.88 -2.07 14.00
CA GLU A 271 -0.30 -2.61 14.73
C GLU A 271 0.12 -3.72 15.70
N PHE A 272 0.98 -4.63 15.25
CA PHE A 272 1.50 -5.70 16.09
C PHE A 272 2.31 -5.17 17.27
N LEU A 273 3.19 -4.18 17.04
CA LEU A 273 4.02 -3.56 18.07
C LEU A 273 3.20 -2.76 19.10
N VAL A 274 2.15 -2.04 18.67
CA VAL A 274 1.17 -1.41 19.58
C VAL A 274 0.48 -2.49 20.41
N GLY A 275 0.06 -3.60 19.80
CA GLY A 275 -0.50 -4.73 20.54
C GLY A 275 0.44 -5.31 21.62
N LEU A 276 1.75 -5.32 21.37
CA LEU A 276 2.75 -5.67 22.39
C LEU A 276 2.87 -4.61 23.48
N HIS A 277 2.78 -3.33 23.12
CA HIS A 277 2.83 -2.21 24.07
C HIS A 277 1.65 -2.26 25.04
N ASP A 278 0.44 -2.47 24.52
CA ASP A 278 -0.78 -2.58 25.32
C ASP A 278 -0.74 -3.76 26.30
N GLN A 279 -0.01 -4.82 25.93
CA GLN A 279 0.23 -5.99 26.78
C GLN A 279 1.41 -5.81 27.76
N GLY A 280 2.11 -4.66 27.75
CA GLY A 280 3.32 -4.42 28.54
C GLY A 280 4.52 -5.27 28.12
N LYS A 281 4.52 -5.78 26.88
CA LYS A 281 5.56 -6.66 26.32
C LYS A 281 6.51 -5.97 25.34
N LEU A 282 6.13 -4.80 24.83
CA LEU A 282 7.02 -4.01 23.97
C LEU A 282 8.26 -3.58 24.77
N ASN A 283 9.43 -3.77 24.20
CA ASN A 283 10.65 -3.16 24.72
C ASN A 283 10.58 -1.65 24.47
N THR A 284 10.32 -0.85 25.50
CA THR A 284 10.25 0.62 25.41
C THR A 284 11.55 1.32 25.81
N ARG A 285 12.67 0.59 25.85
CA ARG A 285 14.00 1.18 26.06
C ARG A 285 14.47 1.90 24.79
N PHE A 286 13.84 3.02 24.51
CA PHE A 286 14.20 3.92 23.43
C PHE A 286 15.25 4.93 23.90
N GLY A 287 16.31 5.09 23.13
CA GLY A 287 17.23 6.21 23.26
C GLY A 287 16.61 7.47 22.67
N PRO A 288 17.06 8.66 23.09
CA PRO A 288 16.55 9.91 22.56
C PRO A 288 16.95 10.07 21.10
N LEU A 289 15.98 10.49 20.28
CA LEU A 289 16.21 11.03 18.96
C LEU A 289 15.91 12.53 18.99
N SER A 290 16.30 13.25 17.95
CA SER A 290 15.96 14.66 17.77
C SER A 290 15.37 14.87 16.39
N GLY A 291 14.39 15.76 16.30
CA GLY A 291 13.82 16.18 15.02
C GLY A 291 12.32 16.36 15.10
N ARG A 292 11.82 17.14 14.15
CA ARG A 292 10.42 17.45 13.99
C ARG A 292 9.87 16.75 12.76
N TYR A 293 8.89 15.90 12.97
CA TYR A 293 8.35 15.00 11.96
C TYR A 293 6.87 15.28 11.75
N MET A 294 6.40 15.09 10.51
CA MET A 294 4.97 15.09 10.24
C MET A 294 4.57 13.76 9.62
N TYR A 295 3.61 13.11 10.26
CA TYR A 295 3.08 11.82 9.87
C TYR A 295 1.89 11.97 8.92
N HIS A 296 1.90 11.20 7.83
CA HIS A 296 0.77 11.06 6.92
C HIS A 296 0.24 9.63 6.98
N ALA A 297 -1.00 9.46 7.47
CA ALA A 297 -1.70 8.18 7.51
C ALA A 297 -2.20 7.76 6.10
N PRO A 298 -1.65 6.68 5.49
CA PRO A 298 -2.03 6.27 4.14
C PRO A 298 -3.48 5.79 4.05
N CYS A 299 -4.15 5.99 2.91
CA CYS A 299 -5.54 5.56 2.71
C CYS A 299 -5.76 4.05 2.94
N HIS A 300 -4.85 3.18 2.49
CA HIS A 300 -4.94 1.74 2.73
C HIS A 300 -4.64 1.33 4.18
N LEU A 301 -3.96 2.16 4.97
CA LEU A 301 -3.86 1.96 6.43
C LEU A 301 -5.20 2.29 7.08
N ARG A 302 -5.75 3.48 6.77
CA ARG A 302 -7.04 3.94 7.29
C ARG A 302 -8.19 2.98 6.97
N ALA A 303 -8.18 2.40 5.78
CA ALA A 303 -9.18 1.44 5.33
C ALA A 303 -9.19 0.13 6.14
N GLN A 304 -8.04 -0.25 6.74
CA GLN A 304 -7.96 -1.42 7.61
C GLN A 304 -8.62 -1.18 8.98
N GLY A 305 -8.92 0.07 9.36
CA GLY A 305 -9.61 0.39 10.61
C GLY A 305 -8.77 0.17 11.88
N ILE A 306 -7.43 0.16 11.76
CA ILE A 306 -6.49 -0.18 12.85
C ILE A 306 -5.91 1.03 13.57
N GLY A 307 -6.52 2.21 13.42
CA GLY A 307 -5.99 3.45 14.00
C GLY A 307 -4.76 3.99 13.26
N ARG A 308 -3.81 4.58 14.01
CA ARG A 308 -2.56 5.16 13.49
C ARG A 308 -1.37 4.61 14.28
N PRO A 309 -1.14 3.28 14.26
CA PRO A 309 -0.24 2.63 15.19
C PRO A 309 1.21 3.12 15.06
N SER A 310 1.64 3.49 13.84
CA SER A 310 2.96 4.10 13.62
C SER A 310 3.11 5.44 14.33
N LEU A 311 2.08 6.30 14.32
CA LEU A 311 2.12 7.57 15.05
C LEU A 311 2.20 7.34 16.56
N GLU A 312 1.40 6.41 17.07
CA GLU A 312 1.37 6.04 18.49
C GLU A 312 2.75 5.55 18.98
N LEU A 313 3.41 4.68 18.23
CA LEU A 313 4.76 4.19 18.56
C LEU A 313 5.80 5.30 18.51
N LEU A 314 5.74 6.19 17.53
CA LEU A 314 6.70 7.30 17.42
C LEU A 314 6.56 8.28 18.59
N GLN A 315 5.35 8.48 19.12
CA GLN A 315 5.14 9.31 20.31
C GLN A 315 5.77 8.74 21.58
N LEU A 316 6.16 7.46 21.60
CA LEU A 316 6.91 6.85 22.70
C LEU A 316 8.40 7.18 22.66
N ILE A 317 8.93 7.66 21.52
CA ILE A 317 10.35 7.94 21.35
C ILE A 317 10.69 9.28 22.02
N PRO A 318 11.62 9.30 22.99
CA PRO A 318 11.99 10.55 23.65
C PRO A 318 12.71 11.50 22.69
N GLY A 319 12.38 12.79 22.78
CA GLY A 319 13.12 13.88 22.10
C GLY A 319 12.69 14.22 20.68
N ILE A 320 11.76 13.46 20.07
CA ILE A 320 11.17 13.82 18.78
C ILE A 320 9.83 14.51 18.95
N GLU A 321 9.52 15.40 18.01
CA GLU A 321 8.19 15.96 17.83
C GLU A 321 7.56 15.28 16.62
N VAL A 322 6.37 14.70 16.76
CA VAL A 322 5.64 14.10 15.64
C VAL A 322 4.20 14.57 15.64
N GLU A 323 3.77 15.17 14.53
CA GLU A 323 2.41 15.69 14.34
C GLU A 323 1.70 14.96 13.20
N ASP A 324 0.40 14.72 13.35
CA ASP A 324 -0.42 14.17 12.28
C ASP A 324 -0.78 15.25 11.26
N ALA A 325 -0.53 14.99 9.98
CA ALA A 325 -0.95 15.88 8.91
C ALA A 325 -2.48 16.00 8.81
N ASP A 326 -3.20 14.88 9.01
CA ASP A 326 -4.66 14.73 8.87
C ASP A 326 -5.31 15.56 7.74
N ALA A 327 -4.66 15.61 6.57
CA ALA A 327 -5.00 16.52 5.47
C ALA A 327 -5.60 15.82 4.23
N GLY A 328 -6.06 14.57 4.37
CA GLY A 328 -6.69 13.82 3.28
C GLY A 328 -5.76 12.82 2.59
N CYS A 329 -5.83 12.73 1.25
CA CYS A 329 -5.10 11.76 0.43
C CYS A 329 -3.86 12.42 -0.21
N CYS A 330 -2.73 11.72 -0.30
CA CYS A 330 -1.54 12.23 -1.00
C CYS A 330 -1.68 12.31 -2.54
N GLY A 331 -2.72 11.67 -3.11
CA GLY A 331 -2.99 11.64 -4.55
C GLY A 331 -2.35 10.50 -5.34
N GLN A 332 -1.32 9.83 -4.81
CA GLN A 332 -0.55 8.85 -5.58
C GLN A 332 -1.34 7.61 -5.99
N SER A 333 -2.11 7.04 -5.05
CA SER A 333 -2.92 5.82 -5.22
C SER A 333 -2.27 4.73 -6.08
N GLY A 334 -1.07 4.27 -5.68
CA GLY A 334 -0.32 3.24 -6.39
C GLY A 334 0.20 3.73 -7.74
N THR A 335 -0.41 3.25 -8.82
CA THR A 335 -0.02 3.56 -10.21
C THR A 335 -0.73 4.78 -10.79
N TYR A 336 -1.66 5.38 -10.05
CA TYR A 336 -2.49 6.49 -10.51
C TYR A 336 -1.67 7.75 -10.80
N GLY A 337 -0.79 8.16 -9.89
CA GLY A 337 0.07 9.35 -10.07
C GLY A 337 1.13 9.23 -11.16
N PHE A 338 1.46 8.00 -11.60
CA PHE A 338 2.46 7.75 -12.64
C PHE A 338 1.94 7.88 -14.08
N GLN A 339 0.63 7.92 -14.28
CA GLN A 339 0.06 8.00 -15.63
C GLN A 339 -0.16 9.47 -15.99
N ASP A 340 0.28 9.86 -17.19
CA ASP A 340 0.13 11.22 -17.72
C ASP A 340 -1.35 11.68 -17.68
N ALA A 341 -2.26 10.79 -18.06
CA ALA A 341 -3.71 11.06 -18.10
C ALA A 341 -4.35 11.38 -16.72
N THR A 342 -3.72 10.96 -15.62
CA THR A 342 -4.24 11.14 -14.25
C THR A 342 -3.29 11.90 -13.34
N HIS A 343 -2.11 12.32 -13.82
CA HIS A 343 -1.09 12.98 -13.01
C HIS A 343 -1.59 14.30 -12.41
N ASP A 344 -2.17 15.19 -13.22
CA ASP A 344 -2.70 16.48 -12.72
C ASP A 344 -3.84 16.29 -11.70
N ILE A 345 -4.64 15.24 -11.88
CA ILE A 345 -5.68 14.87 -10.91
C ILE A 345 -5.03 14.42 -9.60
N ALA A 346 -3.99 13.59 -9.66
CA ALA A 346 -3.24 13.16 -8.48
C ALA A 346 -2.62 14.36 -7.73
N MET A 347 -2.02 15.31 -8.45
CA MET A 347 -1.47 16.53 -7.84
C MET A 347 -2.56 17.38 -7.19
N THR A 348 -3.70 17.56 -7.85
CA THR A 348 -4.86 18.29 -7.30
C THR A 348 -5.39 17.63 -6.02
N ILE A 349 -5.47 16.29 -6.00
CA ILE A 349 -5.88 15.53 -4.81
C ILE A 349 -4.90 15.74 -3.65
N GLY A 350 -3.60 15.71 -3.94
CA GLY A 350 -2.53 15.77 -2.93
C GLY A 350 -2.26 17.17 -2.38
N GLU A 351 -2.69 18.22 -3.06
CA GLU A 351 -2.33 19.60 -2.72
C GLU A 351 -2.65 20.02 -1.26
N PRO A 352 -3.80 19.67 -0.67
CA PRO A 352 -4.04 19.96 0.75
C PRO A 352 -3.01 19.33 1.68
N VAL A 353 -2.56 18.11 1.38
CA VAL A 353 -1.48 17.44 2.12
C VAL A 353 -0.17 18.18 1.91
N PHE A 354 0.19 18.51 0.68
CA PHE A 354 1.45 19.20 0.38
C PHE A 354 1.53 20.57 1.06
N GLN A 355 0.43 21.32 1.06
CA GLN A 355 0.32 22.60 1.77
C GLN A 355 0.57 22.41 3.27
N ARG A 356 -0.07 21.41 3.89
CA ARG A 356 0.11 21.13 5.32
C ARG A 356 1.57 20.85 5.68
N PHE A 357 2.27 20.07 4.85
CA PHE A 357 3.70 19.80 5.03
C PHE A 357 4.56 21.06 4.83
N ARG A 358 4.26 21.92 3.86
CA ARG A 358 4.96 23.20 3.65
C ARG A 358 4.76 24.18 4.80
N GLU A 359 3.55 24.26 5.34
CA GLU A 359 3.23 25.12 6.48
C GLU A 359 3.90 24.65 7.76
N TYR A 360 3.92 23.34 7.98
CA TYR A 360 4.60 22.77 9.14
C TYR A 360 6.11 22.83 9.02
N ALA A 361 6.67 22.58 7.83
CA ALA A 361 8.11 22.50 7.55
C ALA A 361 8.86 21.47 8.44
N PRO A 362 8.53 20.16 8.35
CA PRO A 362 9.21 19.14 9.13
C PRO A 362 10.64 18.89 8.63
N ASP A 363 11.48 18.32 9.49
CA ASP A 363 12.78 17.78 9.11
C ASP A 363 12.61 16.58 8.17
N ALA A 364 11.56 15.77 8.37
CA ALA A 364 11.19 14.70 7.45
C ALA A 364 9.70 14.36 7.45
N ILE A 365 9.21 13.89 6.31
CA ILE A 365 7.91 13.25 6.13
C ILE A 365 7.96 11.83 6.68
N VAL A 366 6.96 11.45 7.46
CA VAL A 366 6.80 10.07 7.94
C VAL A 366 5.52 9.47 7.36
N SER A 367 5.62 8.30 6.75
CA SER A 367 4.46 7.55 6.25
C SER A 367 4.84 6.10 6.05
N ASP A 368 3.91 5.17 6.29
CA ASP A 368 4.09 3.73 6.07
C ASP A 368 4.13 3.37 4.58
N CYS A 369 3.42 4.14 3.75
CA CYS A 369 3.29 3.88 2.32
C CYS A 369 4.41 4.55 1.51
N SER A 370 5.15 3.76 0.72
CA SER A 370 6.19 4.26 -0.19
C SER A 370 5.65 5.23 -1.24
N GLY A 371 4.49 4.94 -1.81
CA GLY A 371 3.82 5.84 -2.77
C GLY A 371 3.48 7.20 -2.15
N CYS A 372 3.04 7.23 -0.89
CA CYS A 372 2.77 8.49 -0.19
C CYS A 372 4.08 9.25 0.10
N ARG A 373 5.11 8.56 0.60
CA ARG A 373 6.44 9.15 0.85
C ARG A 373 6.99 9.80 -0.41
N MET A 374 7.01 9.07 -1.51
CA MET A 374 7.53 9.54 -2.80
C MET A 374 6.76 10.74 -3.34
N GLN A 375 5.41 10.69 -3.33
CA GLN A 375 4.57 11.78 -3.83
C GLN A 375 4.71 13.05 -3.01
N ILE A 376 4.67 12.96 -1.68
CA ILE A 376 4.80 14.12 -0.79
C ILE A 376 6.22 14.68 -0.86
N ALA A 377 7.26 13.83 -0.81
CA ALA A 377 8.65 14.26 -0.90
C ALA A 377 8.92 15.01 -2.21
N GLN A 378 8.41 14.48 -3.33
CA GLN A 378 8.58 15.14 -4.60
C GLN A 378 7.83 16.48 -4.68
N ALA A 379 6.63 16.58 -4.13
CA ALA A 379 5.82 17.80 -4.18
C ALA A 379 6.28 18.90 -3.21
N THR A 380 7.02 18.54 -2.16
CA THR A 380 7.39 19.47 -1.08
C THR A 380 8.89 19.69 -0.94
N GLY A 381 9.73 18.76 -1.43
CA GLY A 381 11.18 18.79 -1.29
C GLY A 381 11.72 18.27 0.04
N PHE A 382 10.86 17.95 1.01
CA PHE A 382 11.31 17.36 2.29
C PHE A 382 11.72 15.90 2.11
N PRO A 383 12.73 15.41 2.86
CA PRO A 383 13.06 14.00 2.85
C PRO A 383 11.92 13.19 3.47
N ALA A 384 11.81 11.91 3.11
CA ALA A 384 10.79 11.02 3.64
C ALA A 384 11.40 9.76 4.23
N VAL A 385 10.80 9.26 5.32
CA VAL A 385 11.28 8.10 6.07
C VAL A 385 10.11 7.19 6.46
N HIS A 386 10.39 5.89 6.54
CA HIS A 386 9.44 4.92 7.07
C HIS A 386 9.44 4.97 8.61
N PRO A 387 8.30 4.89 9.30
CA PRO A 387 8.25 4.96 10.77
C PRO A 387 9.13 3.92 11.47
N LEU A 388 9.17 2.67 10.98
CA LEU A 388 10.08 1.64 11.51
C LEU A 388 11.56 2.01 11.48
N THR A 389 12.01 2.85 10.53
CA THR A 389 13.39 3.31 10.50
C THR A 389 13.69 4.21 11.70
N LEU A 390 12.78 5.11 12.05
CA LEU A 390 12.91 5.94 13.27
C LEU A 390 12.84 5.08 14.54
N LEU A 391 11.93 4.10 14.57
CA LEU A 391 11.82 3.18 15.70
C LEU A 391 13.11 2.37 15.91
N ARG A 392 13.71 1.87 14.82
CA ARG A 392 15.01 1.20 14.87
C ARG A 392 16.10 2.14 15.36
N GLN A 393 16.18 3.36 14.84
CA GLN A 393 17.16 4.35 15.28
C GLN A 393 17.04 4.63 16.78
N ALA A 394 15.82 4.70 17.30
CA ALA A 394 15.57 4.89 18.73
C ALA A 394 16.07 3.69 19.56
N TYR A 395 15.89 2.45 19.07
CA TYR A 395 16.46 1.26 19.71
C TYR A 395 17.99 1.23 19.66
N ASP A 396 18.59 1.63 18.55
CA ASP A 396 20.04 1.69 18.38
C ASP A 396 20.66 2.77 19.28
N ALA A 397 19.98 3.90 19.48
CA ALA A 397 20.40 5.00 20.36
C ALA A 397 20.30 4.68 21.87
N ALA A 398 19.61 3.60 22.25
CA ALA A 398 19.52 3.15 23.64
C ALA A 398 20.73 2.31 24.10
N ARG A 399 21.56 1.88 23.13
CA ARG A 399 22.79 1.12 23.36
C ARG A 399 23.95 2.06 23.64
#